data_AF-A0A9X2SQC4-F1
#
_entry.id   AF-A0A9X2SQC4-F1
#
_cell.length_a   1.000
_cell.length_b   1.000
_cell.length_c   1.000
_cell.angle_alpha   90.00
_cell.angle_beta   90.00
_cell.angle_gamma   90.00
#
_symmetry.space_group_name_H-M   'P 1'
#
loop_
_entity.id
_entity.type
_entity.pdbx_description
1 polymer ?
#
loop_
_entity_poly.entity_id
_entity_poly.type
_entity_poly.pdbx_seq_one_letter_code
_entity_poly.pdbx_strand_id
1 'polypeptide(L)' 'MIEIEFLDVLGMKVKSYYEELFIETAEDGSEIDSFIEVPERHEDRYERLVVSDGGVGGFVVCGKVRVCEE' A
#
# COMPACT_ATOMS: atom_id res chain seq x y z
N MET A 1 -16.63 0.99 -13.07
CA MET A 1 -16.02 1.71 -11.91
C MET A 1 -14.74 0.96 -11.58
N ILE A 2 -13.64 1.63 -11.21
CA ILE A 2 -12.40 0.92 -10.87
C ILE A 2 -12.32 0.83 -9.35
N GLU A 3 -12.33 -0.39 -8.84
CA GLU A 3 -12.12 -0.69 -7.43
C GLU A 3 -10.77 -1.38 -7.25
N ILE A 4 -10.04 -1.01 -6.20
CA ILE A 4 -8.77 -1.64 -5.87
C ILE A 4 -8.88 -2.30 -4.50
N GLU A 5 -8.62 -3.60 -4.48
CA GLU A 5 -8.65 -4.43 -3.29
C GLU A 5 -7.23 -4.80 -2.87
N PHE A 6 -6.89 -4.47 -1.62
CA PHE A 6 -5.66 -4.91 -0.97
C PHE A 6 -5.98 -6.13 -0.10
N LEU A 7 -5.34 -7.27 -0.39
CA LEU A 7 -5.55 -8.53 0.30
C LEU A 7 -4.38 -8.85 1.24
N ASP A 8 -4.65 -9.57 2.33
CA ASP A 8 -3.67 -9.90 3.37
C ASP A 8 -2.95 -8.62 3.87
N VAL A 9 -3.71 -7.60 4.29
CA VAL A 9 -3.14 -6.32 4.77
C VAL A 9 -2.54 -6.50 6.16
N LEU A 10 -1.24 -6.20 6.30
CA LEU A 10 -0.58 -6.12 7.60
C LEU A 10 -0.81 -4.79 8.28
N GLY A 11 -0.85 -3.73 7.49
CA GLY A 11 -1.25 -2.41 7.96
C GLY A 11 -1.22 -1.38 6.86
N MET A 12 -1.90 -0.27 7.12
CA MET A 12 -2.09 0.79 6.15
C MET A 12 -2.29 2.12 6.85
N LYS A 13 -1.89 3.18 6.17
CA LYS A 13 -2.17 4.56 6.53
C LYS A 13 -2.58 5.27 5.25
N VAL A 14 -3.87 5.48 5.07
CA VAL A 14 -4.45 6.05 3.84
C VAL A 14 -5.38 7.20 4.16
N LYS A 15 -5.61 8.09 3.19
CA LYS A 15 -6.64 9.13 3.29
C LYS A 15 -8.03 8.50 3.11
N SER A 16 -9.05 9.15 3.67
CA SER A 16 -10.44 8.74 3.43
C SER A 16 -10.91 9.01 1.99
N TYR A 17 -10.20 9.87 1.25
CA TYR A 17 -10.52 10.25 -0.13
C TYR A 17 -9.27 10.62 -0.90
N TYR A 18 -9.20 10.19 -2.16
CA TYR A 18 -8.20 10.55 -3.15
C TYR A 18 -8.94 11.05 -4.39
N GLU A 19 -8.60 12.25 -4.87
CA GLU A 19 -9.21 12.80 -6.09
C GLU A 19 -8.77 12.01 -7.33
N GLU A 20 -7.48 11.63 -7.35
CA GLU A 20 -6.90 10.70 -8.30
C GLU A 20 -6.00 9.73 -7.52
N LEU A 21 -6.14 8.42 -7.71
CA LEU A 21 -5.41 7.42 -6.94
C LEU A 21 -4.25 6.85 -7.75
N PHE A 22 -3.03 7.11 -7.29
CA PHE A 22 -1.80 6.51 -7.77
C PHE A 22 -1.32 5.46 -6.77
N ILE A 23 -0.93 4.29 -7.28
CA ILE A 23 -0.37 3.20 -6.48
C ILE A 23 0.95 2.80 -7.10
N GLU A 24 2.00 2.84 -6.30
CA GLU A 24 3.36 2.49 -6.71
C GLU A 24 4.06 1.66 -5.63
N THR A 25 5.07 0.89 -6.01
CA THR A 25 5.91 0.18 -5.05
C THR A 25 6.77 1.19 -4.30
N ALA A 26 6.85 1.06 -2.97
CA ALA A 26 7.67 1.94 -2.14
C ALA A 26 9.16 1.74 -2.45
N GLU A 27 9.82 2.77 -3.00
CA GLU A 27 11.28 2.77 -3.20
C GLU A 27 12.05 2.92 -1.88
N ASP A 28 11.52 3.73 -0.95
CA ASP A 28 12.04 3.87 0.43
C ASP A 28 11.02 3.29 1.42
N GLY A 29 11.41 2.19 2.06
CA GLY A 29 10.59 1.50 3.05
C GLY A 29 10.74 2.06 4.47
N SER A 30 11.57 3.07 4.71
CA SER A 30 11.97 3.46 6.07
C SER A 30 10.82 3.97 6.93
N GLU A 31 9.89 4.76 6.35
CA GLU A 31 8.68 5.19 7.05
C GLU A 31 7.74 4.01 7.34
N ILE A 32 7.64 3.07 6.39
CA ILE A 32 6.76 1.90 6.47
C ILE A 32 7.27 0.92 7.52
N ASP A 33 8.57 0.65 7.54
CA ASP A 33 9.24 -0.28 8.45
C ASP A 33 9.21 0.22 9.90
N SER A 34 9.33 1.54 10.09
CA SER A 34 9.12 2.19 11.38
C SER A 34 7.67 2.06 11.89
N PHE A 35 6.69 1.96 10.98
CA PHE A 35 5.29 1.80 11.33
C PHE A 35 4.88 0.33 11.54
N ILE A 36 5.38 -0.57 10.70
CA ILE A 36 5.12 -2.02 10.75
C ILE A 36 6.45 -2.75 10.59
N GLU A 37 6.87 -3.40 11.67
CA GLU A 37 7.99 -4.35 11.62
C GLU A 37 7.51 -5.63 10.93
N VAL A 38 7.89 -5.82 9.66
CA VAL A 38 7.65 -7.07 8.93
C VAL A 38 8.85 -7.98 9.20
N PRO A 39 8.68 -9.12 9.89
CA PRO A 39 9.80 -10.00 10.16
C PRO A 39 10.36 -10.57 8.85
N GLU A 40 11.70 -10.57 8.70
CA GLU A 40 12.45 -10.91 7.47
C GLU A 40 11.91 -12.15 6.74
N ARG A 41 11.52 -13.19 7.49
CA ARG A 41 10.96 -14.44 6.96
C ARG A 41 9.66 -14.29 6.15
N HIS A 42 9.02 -13.12 6.19
CA HIS A 42 7.78 -12.82 5.50
C HIS A 42 7.91 -11.63 4.54
N GLU A 43 9.09 -11.05 4.38
CA GLU A 43 9.27 -9.89 3.50
C GLU A 43 8.91 -10.20 2.04
N ASP A 44 9.28 -11.37 1.52
CA ASP A 44 8.93 -11.79 0.16
C ASP A 44 7.42 -11.98 -0.05
N ARG A 45 6.64 -12.09 1.04
CA ARG A 45 5.19 -12.32 0.97
C ARG A 45 4.41 -11.01 0.91
N TYR A 46 4.98 -9.90 1.37
CA TYR A 46 4.25 -8.64 1.52
C TYR A 46 4.89 -7.54 0.68
N GLU A 47 4.06 -6.92 -0.15
CA GLU A 47 4.42 -5.76 -0.95
C GLU A 47 4.19 -4.49 -0.15
N ARG A 48 5.15 -3.57 -0.23
CA ARG A 48 5.06 -2.24 0.37
C ARG A 48 4.67 -1.26 -0.74
N LEU A 49 3.49 -0.69 -0.62
CA LEU A 49 2.90 0.18 -1.62
C LEU A 49 2.71 1.59 -1.07
N VAL A 50 3.00 2.59 -1.89
CA VAL A 50 2.66 3.99 -1.63
C VAL A 50 1.37 4.30 -2.39
N VAL A 51 0.46 5.00 -1.73
CA VAL A 51 -0.81 5.46 -2.30
C VAL A 51 -0.88 6.98 -2.25
N SER A 52 -1.00 7.65 -3.39
CA SER A 52 -0.93 9.12 -3.45
C SER A 52 -1.90 9.72 -4.47
N ASP A 53 -2.16 11.02 -4.36
CA ASP A 53 -2.91 11.83 -5.34
C ASP A 53 -2.04 12.95 -5.94
N GLY A 54 -0.72 12.74 -6.04
CA GLY A 54 0.24 13.77 -6.47
C GLY A 54 0.73 14.71 -5.36
N GLY A 55 0.38 14.42 -4.10
CA GLY A 55 0.86 15.12 -2.90
C GLY A 55 1.36 14.16 -1.80
N VAL A 56 1.25 14.57 -0.52
CA VAL A 56 1.60 13.69 0.61
C VAL A 56 0.75 12.41 0.54
N GLY A 57 1.42 11.30 0.27
CA GLY A 57 0.83 9.98 0.13
C GLY A 57 0.59 9.28 1.47
N GLY A 58 -0.13 8.17 1.39
CA GLY A 58 -0.21 7.13 2.40
C GLY A 58 0.56 5.89 1.95
N PHE A 59 0.44 4.81 2.72
CA PHE A 59 1.03 3.53 2.35
C PHE A 59 0.13 2.36 2.74
N VAL A 60 0.35 1.24 2.08
CA VAL A 60 -0.30 -0.05 2.36
C VAL A 60 0.76 -1.14 2.31
N VAL A 61 0.77 -2.02 3.31
CA VAL A 61 1.56 -3.25 3.30
C VAL A 61 0.60 -4.41 3.17
N CYS A 62 0.62 -5.09 2.03
CA CYS A 62 -0.34 -6.14 1.70
C CYS A 62 0.31 -7.29 0.94
N GLY A 63 -0.26 -8.49 1.02
CA GLY A 63 0.27 -9.65 0.30
C GLY A 63 -0.11 -9.69 -1.17
N LYS A 64 -1.15 -8.95 -1.58
CA LYS A 64 -1.61 -8.89 -2.97
C LYS A 64 -2.50 -7.68 -3.23
N VAL A 65 -2.36 -7.10 -4.42
CA VAL A 65 -3.32 -6.14 -4.99
C VAL A 65 -4.18 -6.80 -6.06
N ARG A 66 -5.46 -6.43 -6.11
CA ARG A 66 -6.37 -6.73 -7.21
C ARG A 66 -7.04 -5.46 -7.70
N VAL A 67 -7.16 -5.36 -9.02
CA VAL A 67 -7.95 -4.32 -9.68
C VAL A 67 -9.23 -4.99 -10.17
N CYS A 68 -10.37 -4.49 -9.72
CA CYS A 68 -11.70 -4.92 -10.13
C CYS A 68 -12.30 -3.84 -11.03
N GLU A 69 -12.55 -4.20 -12.28
CA GLU A 69 -13.21 -3.36 -13.27
C GLU A 69 -14.61 -3.95 -13.50
N GLU A 70 -15.64 -3.23 -13.01
CA GLU A 70 -17.06 -3.49 -13.35
C GLU A 70 -17.51 -2.67 -14.56
#